data_AF-A0AAW5K7E0-F1
#
_entry.id   AF-A0AAW5K7E0-F1
#
_cell.length_a   1.000
_cell.length_b   1.000
_cell.length_c   1.000
_cell.angle_alpha   90.00
_cell.angle_beta   90.00
_cell.angle_gamma   90.00
#
_symmetry.space_group_name_H-M   'P 1'
#
loop_
_entity.id
_entity.type
_entity.pdbx_description
1 polymer ?
#
loop_
_entity_poly.entity_id
_entity_poly.type
_entity_poly.pdbx_seq_one_letter_code
_entity_poly.pdbx_strand_id
1 'polypeptide(L)'
;MGTEARSYLYRGKVLSVEARESVNHTIYGTHFTDSKGYRRLLLLNDELITRRTREEAQADLNAFAERRGLKEVNAKGSKDSGKKKSPSSAN
;
A
#
# COMPACT_ATOMS: atom_id res chain seq x y z
N MET A 1 -14.16 -16.34 -8.48
CA MET A 1 -12.69 -16.24 -8.47
C MET A 1 -12.32 -15.15 -7.49
N GLY A 2 -11.70 -15.49 -6.35
CA GLY A 2 -11.27 -14.48 -5.38
C GLY A 2 -10.07 -13.74 -5.95
N THR A 3 -10.17 -12.42 -6.09
CA THR A 3 -9.04 -11.60 -6.55
C THR A 3 -7.96 -11.67 -5.49
N GLU A 4 -6.84 -12.32 -5.81
CA GLU A 4 -5.71 -12.43 -4.88
C GLU A 4 -5.25 -11.03 -4.47
N ALA A 5 -4.93 -10.88 -3.18
CA ALA A 5 -4.46 -9.63 -2.62
C ALA A 5 -3.04 -9.34 -3.14
N ARG A 6 -2.93 -8.43 -4.11
CA ARG A 6 -1.65 -8.04 -4.71
C ARG A 6 -1.12 -6.75 -4.12
N SER A 7 0.19 -6.67 -4.00
CA SER A 7 0.89 -5.48 -3.57
C SER A 7 1.92 -5.05 -4.61
N TYR A 8 2.16 -3.74 -4.70
CA TYR A 8 3.06 -3.18 -5.72
C TYR A 8 4.05 -2.20 -5.10
N LEU A 9 5.27 -2.13 -5.64
CA LEU A 9 6.28 -1.17 -5.22
C LEU A 9 6.10 0.15 -6.00
N TYR A 10 5.80 1.24 -5.29
CA TYR A 10 5.69 2.59 -5.84
C TYR A 10 6.53 3.57 -5.03
N ARG A 11 7.51 4.22 -5.68
CA ARG A 11 8.38 5.22 -5.05
C ARG A 11 9.02 4.75 -3.73
N GLY A 12 9.47 3.50 -3.69
CA GLY A 12 10.06 2.88 -2.50
C GLY A 12 9.06 2.50 -1.40
N LYS A 13 7.75 2.57 -1.67
CA LYS A 13 6.67 2.19 -0.75
C LYS A 13 5.90 1.02 -1.32
N VAL A 14 5.53 0.09 -0.44
CA VAL A 14 4.65 -1.01 -0.82
C VAL A 14 3.21 -0.54 -0.69
N LEU A 15 2.49 -0.59 -1.81
CA LEU A 15 1.06 -0.30 -1.91
C LEU A 15 0.29 -1.60 -1.78
N SER A 16 -0.75 -1.61 -0.95
CA SER A 16 -1.67 -2.74 -0.79
C SER A 16 -3.09 -2.27 -0.55
N VAL A 17 -4.08 -3.05 -0.99
CA VAL A 17 -5.49 -2.77 -0.65
C VAL A 17 -5.80 -3.27 0.74
N GLU A 18 -6.39 -2.38 1.54
CA GLU A 18 -6.79 -2.71 2.89
C GLU A 18 -8.14 -2.10 3.24
N ALA A 19 -8.85 -2.78 4.15
CA ALA A 19 -10.09 -2.29 4.71
C ALA A 19 -9.82 -1.17 5.74
N ARG A 20 -10.76 -0.24 5.81
CA ARG A 20 -10.84 0.79 6.84
C ARG A 20 -12.28 0.95 7.26
N GLU A 21 -12.53 0.92 8.57
CA GLU A 21 -13.84 1.21 9.11
C GLU A 21 -14.12 2.71 9.04
N SER A 22 -15.25 3.06 8.46
CA SER A 22 -15.88 4.37 8.55
C SER A 22 -17.05 4.30 9.53
N VAL A 23 -17.62 5.45 9.88
CA VAL A 23 -18.66 5.58 10.91
C VAL A 23 -19.84 4.63 10.67
N ASN A 24 -20.21 4.39 9.40
CA ASN A 24 -21.40 3.62 9.03
C ASN A 24 -21.15 2.47 8.04
N HIS A 25 -19.90 2.27 7.57
CA HIS A 25 -19.58 1.24 6.59
C HIS A 25 -18.08 0.98 6.50
N THR A 26 -17.70 -0.17 5.94
CA THR A 26 -16.31 -0.47 5.58
C THR A 26 -16.00 0.09 4.20
N ILE A 27 -14.87 0.77 4.08
CA ILE A 27 -14.29 1.18 2.80
C ILE A 27 -12.99 0.43 2.55
N TYR A 28 -12.67 0.23 1.28
CA TYR A 28 -11.42 -0.36 0.83
C TYR A 28 -10.65 0.67 0.03
N GLY A 29 -9.33 0.71 0.20
CA GLY A 29 -8.48 1.62 -0.56
C GLY A 29 -7.02 1.25 -0.50
N THR A 30 -6.23 1.86 -1.36
CA THR A 30 -4.79 1.64 -1.43
C THR A 30 -4.10 2.33 -0.26
N HIS A 31 -3.33 1.57 0.51
CA HIS A 31 -2.55 2.04 1.64
C HIS A 31 -1.07 1.80 1.45
N PHE A 32 -0.26 2.58 2.17
CA PHE A 32 1.17 2.35 2.34
C PHE A 32 1.60 2.72 3.76
N THR A 33 2.75 2.20 4.18
CA THR A 33 3.40 2.58 5.44
C THR A 33 4.44 3.67 5.18
N ASP A 34 4.26 4.83 5.82
CA ASP A 34 5.23 5.93 5.72
C ASP A 34 6.54 5.61 6.46
N SER A 35 7.55 6.47 6.36
CA SER A 35 8.85 6.26 7.02
C SER A 35 8.78 6.29 8.55
N LYS A 36 7.70 6.81 9.12
CA LYS A 36 7.46 6.88 10.56
C LYS A 36 6.63 5.68 11.05
N GLY A 37 6.27 4.74 10.16
CA GLY A 37 5.48 3.57 10.49
C GLY A 37 3.97 3.81 10.49
N TYR A 38 3.50 4.99 10.10
CA TYR A 38 2.06 5.24 10.03
C TYR A 38 1.50 4.70 8.73
N ARG A 39 0.35 4.03 8.85
CA ARG A 39 -0.43 3.56 7.72
C ARG A 39 -1.23 4.71 7.13
N ARG A 40 -0.99 5.00 5.86
CA ARG A 40 -1.59 6.12 5.12
C ARG A 40 -2.45 5.60 3.99
N LEU A 41 -3.64 6.16 3.85
CA LEU A 41 -4.47 6.01 2.65
C LEU A 41 -3.86 6.87 1.54
N LEU A 42 -3.62 6.27 0.38
CA LEU A 42 -3.18 6.98 -0.82
C LEU A 42 -4.39 7.19 -1.73
N LEU A 43 -4.77 8.46 -1.89
CA LEU A 43 -5.75 8.88 -2.87
C LEU A 43 -5.01 9.61 -3.99
N LEU A 44 -5.30 9.26 -5.23
CA LEU A 44 -4.69 9.91 -6.38
C LEU A 44 -5.72 10.06 -7.50
N ASN A 45 -6.32 11.26 -7.55
CA ASN A 45 -7.35 11.64 -8.51
C ASN A 45 -8.37 10.51 -8.72
N ASP A 46 -8.70 10.20 -9.97
CA ASP A 46 -9.63 9.14 -10.36
C ASP A 46 -8.95 7.76 -10.51
N GLU A 47 -7.66 7.65 -10.17
CA GLU A 47 -6.91 6.40 -10.32
C GLU A 47 -6.92 5.54 -9.07
N LEU A 48 -6.79 6.16 -7.90
CA LEU A 48 -6.79 5.48 -6.60
C LEU A 48 -7.81 6.17 -5.70
N ILE A 49 -8.99 5.57 -5.59
CA ILE A 49 -10.09 6.06 -4.75
C ILE A 49 -10.53 4.99 -3.75
N THR A 50 -11.37 5.38 -2.80
CA THR A 50 -12.01 4.43 -1.89
C THR A 50 -13.18 3.74 -2.56
N ARG A 51 -13.31 2.44 -2.36
CA ARG A 51 -14.40 1.61 -2.90
C ARG A 51 -15.16 0.92 -1.78
N ARG A 52 -16.35 0.42 -2.13
CA ARG A 52 -17.19 -0.35 -1.19
C ARG A 52 -16.75 -1.80 -1.09
N THR A 53 -16.12 -2.32 -2.15
CA THR A 53 -15.63 -3.70 -2.19
C THR A 53 -14.11 -3.73 -2.31
N ARG A 54 -13.51 -4.82 -1.83
CA ARG A 54 -12.07 -5.02 -1.93
C ARG A 54 -11.64 -5.20 -3.37
N GLU A 55 -12.46 -5.89 -4.16
CA GLU A 55 -12.23 -6.26 -5.54
C GLU A 55 -12.11 -5.01 -6.43
N GLU A 56 -13.01 -4.04 -6.26
CA GLU A 56 -12.95 -2.75 -6.97
C GLU A 56 -11.67 -1.98 -6.61
N ALA A 57 -11.34 -1.88 -5.32
CA ALA A 57 -10.11 -1.19 -4.90
C ALA A 57 -8.85 -1.91 -5.40
N GLN A 58 -8.88 -3.23 -5.49
CA GLN A 58 -7.77 -4.02 -6.04
C GLN A 58 -7.66 -3.85 -7.55
N ALA A 59 -8.78 -3.75 -8.26
CA ALA A 59 -8.80 -3.45 -9.69
C ALA A 59 -8.22 -2.07 -9.99
N ASP A 60 -8.58 -1.05 -9.20
CA ASP A 60 -8.00 0.30 -9.29
C ASP A 60 -6.48 0.25 -9.08
N LEU A 61 -6.01 -0.45 -8.04
CA LEU A 61 -4.57 -0.61 -7.76
C LEU A 61 -3.85 -1.39 -8.87
N ASN A 62 -4.46 -2.43 -9.44
CA ASN A 62 -3.89 -3.19 -10.54
C ASN A 62 -3.78 -2.33 -11.80
N ALA A 63 -4.83 -1.58 -12.16
CA ALA A 63 -4.82 -0.67 -13.30
C ALA A 63 -3.82 0.49 -13.09
N PHE A 64 -3.67 0.97 -11.87
CA PHE A 64 -2.64 1.94 -11.49
C PHE A 64 -1.23 1.36 -11.66
N ALA A 65 -1.03 0.11 -11.24
CA ALA A 65 0.24 -0.59 -11.34
C ALA A 65 0.63 -0.85 -12.79
N GLU A 66 -0.31 -1.32 -13.61
CA GLU A 66 -0.11 -1.55 -15.04
C GLU A 66 0.26 -0.26 -15.78
N ARG A 67 -0.50 0.82 -15.58
CA ARG A 67 -0.23 2.13 -16.19
C ARG A 67 1.15 2.68 -15.86
N ARG A 68 1.70 2.35 -14.69
CA ARG A 68 3.00 2.82 -14.21
C ARG A 68 4.12 1.78 -14.32
N GLY A 69 3.83 0.57 -14.84
CA GLY A 69 4.80 -0.52 -14.91
C GLY A 69 5.35 -0.93 -13.53
N LEU A 70 4.50 -0.97 -12.49
CA LEU A 70 4.96 -1.26 -11.13
C LEU A 70 5.24 -2.74 -10.95
N LYS A 71 6.28 -3.02 -10.15
CA LYS A 71 6.65 -4.38 -9.77
C LYS A 71 5.71 -4.92 -8.69
N GLU A 72 5.10 -6.07 -8.95
CA GLU A 72 4.38 -6.84 -7.94
C GLU A 72 5.34 -7.38 -6.87
N VAL A 73 4.93 -7.29 -5.61
CA VAL A 73 5.70 -7.74 -4.45
C VAL A 73 4.80 -8.54 -3.51
N ASN A 74 5.37 -9.55 -2.85
CA ASN A 74 4.66 -10.28 -1.81
C ASN A 74 4.42 -9.38 -0.60
N ALA A 75 3.15 -9.17 -0.23
CA ALA A 75 2.74 -8.38 0.93
C ALA A 75 3.33 -8.87 2.27
N LYS A 76 3.91 -10.08 2.32
CA LYS A 76 4.58 -10.66 3.50
C LYS A 76 5.94 -10.02 3.86
N GLY A 77 6.46 -9.07 3.09
CA GLY A 77 7.89 -8.70 3.15
C GLY A 77 8.29 -7.33 3.72
N SER A 78 7.38 -6.43 4.11
CA SER A 78 7.79 -5.08 4.56
C SER A 78 8.14 -5.00 6.05
N LYS A 79 9.04 -5.87 6.50
CA LYS A 79 9.81 -5.72 7.76
C LYS A 79 11.32 -5.68 7.45
N ASP A 80 11.75 -4.85 6.50
CA ASP A 80 13.19 -4.65 6.27
C ASP A 80 13.54 -3.21 5.87
N SER A 81 13.06 -2.25 6.67
CA SER A 81 13.56 -0.88 6.63
C SER A 81 13.78 -0.39 8.06
N GLY A 82 14.82 -0.91 8.71
CA GLY A 82 15.02 -0.63 10.12
C GLY A 82 16.33 -1.08 10.78
N LYS A 83 17.43 -1.32 10.05
CA LYS A 83 18.75 -1.35 10.70
C LYS A 83 19.41 0.01 10.53
N LYS A 84 19.02 0.95 11.40
CA LYS A 84 19.79 2.16 11.67
C LYS A 84 21.22 1.71 12.03
N LYS A 85 22.20 1.98 11.15
CA LYS A 85 23.60 2.07 11.58
C LYS A 85 23.68 3.33 12.45
N SER A 86 23.64 3.15 13.77
CA SER A 86 24.06 4.18 14.71
C SER A 86 25.55 4.48 14.45
N PRO A 87 25.96 5.73 14.24
CA PRO A 87 27.37 6.08 14.33
C PRO A 87 27.69 6.19 15.82
N SER A 88 28.37 5.20 16.39
CA SER A 88 28.98 5.41 17.71
C SER A 88 30.36 5.99 17.48
N SER A 89 30.45 7.29 17.74
CA SER A 89 31.68 8.07 17.84
C SER A 89 32.58 7.54 18.95
N ALA A 90 33.87 7.80 18.77
CA ALA A 90 35.01 7.51 19.62
C ALA A 90 34.85 7.90 21.11
N ASN A 91 35.43 7.11 22.00
CA ASN A 91 36.62 7.50 22.79
C ASN A 91 37.32 6.25 23.33
#